data_AF-A0A316RV84-F1
#
_entry.id   AF-A0A316RV84-F1
#
_cell.length_a   1.000
_cell.length_b   1.000
_cell.length_c   1.000
_cell.angle_alpha   90.00
_cell.angle_beta   90.00
_cell.angle_gamma   90.00
#
_symmetry.space_group_name_H-M   'P 1'
#
loop_
_entity.id
_entity.type
_entity.pdbx_description
1 polymer ?
#
loop_
_entity_poly.entity_id
_entity_poly.type
_entity_poly.pdbx_seq_one_letter_code
_entity_poly.pdbx_strand_id
1 'polypeptide(L)'
;MCAGRLLHGMLHPEAGHMLVRTRPSEEGRCICPSHESCLEGLASGPAIAARWGKPAAELAGNDEVWELEGDYLGQMCANLVLMYSPRRIVLGGGVMHQKQLFDIVRKKTLEYLGGYIQAPELEDMDSYICAPGCGGDQGILGAAELARRSLA
;
A
#
# COMPACT_ATOMS: atom_id res chain seq x y z
N MET A 1 -6.17 9.44 8.12
CA MET A 1 -6.72 10.53 8.96
C MET A 1 -7.32 9.94 10.21
N CYS A 2 -7.18 10.59 11.36
CA CYS A 2 -7.76 10.17 12.63
C CYS A 2 -8.64 11.29 13.18
N ALA A 3 -9.90 10.99 13.53
CA ALA A 3 -10.89 11.98 13.98
C ALA A 3 -10.97 13.22 13.06
N GLY A 4 -10.99 13.01 11.73
CA GLY A 4 -11.08 14.08 10.73
C GLY A 4 -9.80 14.91 10.52
N ARG A 5 -8.71 14.58 11.21
CA ARG A 5 -7.43 15.31 11.12
C ARG A 5 -6.34 14.46 10.46
N LEU A 6 -5.36 15.14 9.86
CA LEU A 6 -4.12 14.48 9.42
C LEU A 6 -3.40 13.91 10.64
N LEU A 7 -2.86 12.71 10.50
CA LEU A 7 -2.08 12.08 11.56
C LEU A 7 -0.69 12.71 11.56
N HIS A 8 -0.34 13.37 12.66
CA HIS A 8 0.98 13.95 12.86
C HIS A 8 1.40 13.72 14.31
N GLY A 9 2.55 13.08 14.51
CA GLY A 9 3.14 12.81 15.82
C GLY A 9 4.44 13.60 15.99
N MET A 10 5.52 12.89 16.34
CA MET A 10 6.89 13.44 16.27
C MET A 10 7.20 14.00 14.87
N LEU A 11 6.77 13.28 13.83
CA LEU A 11 6.82 13.64 12.41
C LEU A 11 5.55 13.11 11.70
N HIS A 12 5.47 13.32 10.38
CA HIS A 12 4.53 12.58 9.54
C HIS A 12 4.88 11.09 9.47
N PRO A 13 3.91 10.19 9.27
CA PRO A 13 4.19 8.76 9.12
C PRO A 13 4.99 8.45 7.84
N GLU A 14 5.99 7.57 7.97
CA GLU A 14 6.79 7.02 6.86
C GLU A 14 6.47 5.53 6.65
N ALA A 15 5.19 5.24 6.38
CA ALA A 15 4.69 3.86 6.31
C ALA A 15 5.36 3.02 5.20
N GLY A 16 5.87 3.66 4.14
CA GLY A 16 6.60 2.99 3.05
C GLY A 16 7.91 2.34 3.51
N HIS A 17 8.48 2.76 4.64
CA HIS A 17 9.69 2.17 5.19
C HIS A 17 9.43 1.13 6.29
N MET A 18 8.19 0.69 6.48
CA MET A 18 7.92 -0.43 7.38
C MET A 18 8.65 -1.69 6.89
N LEU A 19 9.27 -2.41 7.83
CA LEU A 19 9.91 -3.68 7.53
C LEU A 19 8.83 -4.73 7.25
N VAL A 20 9.02 -5.50 6.20
CA VAL A 20 8.11 -6.58 5.79
C VAL A 20 8.89 -7.88 5.69
N ARG A 21 8.20 -9.01 5.86
CA ARG A 21 8.81 -10.32 5.70
C ARG A 21 9.10 -10.57 4.24
N THR A 22 10.35 -10.87 3.93
CA THR A 22 10.78 -11.36 2.63
C THR A 22 10.58 -12.87 2.51
N ARG A 23 10.29 -13.34 1.30
CA ARG A 23 10.41 -14.77 0.98
C ARG A 23 11.90 -15.12 0.90
N PRO A 24 12.32 -16.37 1.21
CA PRO A 24 13.73 -16.77 1.07
C PRO A 24 14.31 -16.52 -0.32
N SER A 25 13.49 -16.67 -1.38
CA SER A 25 13.90 -16.38 -2.77
C SER A 25 14.15 -14.89 -3.05
N GLU A 26 13.66 -14.01 -2.16
CA GLU A 26 13.70 -12.56 -2.29
C GLU A 26 14.69 -11.89 -1.33
N GLU A 27 15.45 -12.67 -0.57
CA GLU A 27 16.47 -12.14 0.35
C GLU A 27 17.53 -11.32 -0.40
N GLY A 28 17.91 -10.17 0.17
CA GLY A 28 18.90 -9.25 -0.40
C GLY A 28 18.44 -8.45 -1.63
N ARG A 29 17.15 -8.53 -2.03
CA ARG A 29 16.62 -7.81 -3.20
C ARG A 29 16.05 -6.42 -2.89
N CYS A 30 16.08 -5.98 -1.64
CA CYS A 30 15.62 -4.64 -1.28
C CYS A 30 16.55 -3.58 -1.89
N ILE A 31 15.98 -2.64 -2.64
CA ILE A 31 16.74 -1.56 -3.28
C ILE A 31 16.82 -0.28 -2.43
N CYS A 32 16.19 -0.27 -1.25
CA CYS A 32 16.21 0.89 -0.37
C CYS A 32 17.63 1.12 0.16
N PRO A 33 18.18 2.34 0.06
CA PRO A 33 19.53 2.62 0.55
C PRO A 33 19.63 2.59 2.09
N SER A 34 18.50 2.65 2.79
CA SER A 34 18.46 2.80 4.25
C SER A 34 18.09 1.52 4.99
N HIS A 35 17.44 0.56 4.32
CA HIS A 35 16.85 -0.60 4.99
C HIS A 35 17.03 -1.87 4.15
N GLU A 36 17.25 -3.01 4.82
CA GLU A 36 17.49 -4.29 4.16
C GLU A 36 16.22 -4.97 3.62
N SER A 37 15.04 -4.59 4.12
CA SER A 37 13.76 -5.27 3.80
C SER A 37 12.52 -4.39 4.02
N CYS A 38 12.61 -3.10 3.77
CA CYS A 38 11.43 -2.23 3.88
C CYS A 38 10.50 -2.39 2.67
N LEU A 39 9.22 -2.09 2.87
CA LEU A 39 8.18 -2.20 1.86
C LEU A 39 8.55 -1.48 0.55
N GLU A 40 8.93 -0.21 0.61
CA GLU A 40 9.25 0.57 -0.59
C GLU A 40 10.40 -0.04 -1.40
N GLY A 41 11.43 -0.52 -0.72
CA GLY A 41 12.58 -1.14 -1.37
C GLY A 41 12.27 -2.49 -2.02
N LEU A 42 11.11 -3.08 -1.71
CA LEU A 42 10.68 -4.38 -2.25
C LEU A 42 9.50 -4.26 -3.22
N ALA A 43 8.64 -3.25 -3.08
CA ALA A 43 7.34 -3.15 -3.74
C ALA A 43 7.18 -1.87 -4.59
N SER A 44 8.15 -0.95 -4.57
CA SER A 44 8.06 0.24 -5.43
C SER A 44 8.18 -0.13 -6.92
N GLY A 45 7.67 0.73 -7.81
CA GLY A 45 7.87 0.59 -9.26
C GLY A 45 9.34 0.38 -9.66
N PRO A 46 10.31 1.15 -9.10
CA PRO A 46 11.73 0.88 -9.27
C PRO A 46 12.18 -0.49 -8.74
N ALA A 47 11.66 -0.97 -7.61
CA ALA A 47 11.98 -2.31 -7.10
C ALA A 47 11.47 -3.42 -8.04
N ILE A 48 10.25 -3.27 -8.58
CA ILE A 48 9.71 -4.16 -9.62
C ILE A 48 10.62 -4.14 -10.85
N ALA A 49 11.00 -2.96 -11.33
CA ALA A 49 11.86 -2.83 -12.52
C ALA A 49 13.24 -3.45 -12.31
N ALA A 50 13.86 -3.23 -11.14
CA ALA A 50 15.15 -3.83 -10.79
C ALA A 50 15.06 -5.36 -10.69
N ARG A 51 13.96 -5.89 -10.15
CA ARG A 51 13.74 -7.33 -9.98
C ARG A 51 13.48 -8.05 -11.31
N TRP A 52 12.66 -7.47 -12.17
CA TRP A 52 12.11 -8.14 -13.37
C TRP A 52 12.71 -7.64 -14.68
N GLY A 53 13.58 -6.63 -14.64
CA GLY A 53 14.24 -6.06 -15.83
C GLY A 53 13.33 -5.28 -16.76
N LYS A 54 12.07 -5.01 -16.36
CA LYS A 54 11.07 -4.28 -17.14
C LYS A 54 10.21 -3.38 -16.25
N PRO A 55 9.73 -2.23 -16.75
CA PRO A 55 8.77 -1.41 -16.03
C PRO A 55 7.49 -2.18 -15.69
N ALA A 56 6.90 -1.87 -14.53
CA ALA A 56 5.65 -2.49 -14.05
C ALA A 56 4.50 -2.46 -15.08
N ALA A 57 4.41 -1.41 -15.91
CA ALA A 57 3.39 -1.29 -16.94
C ALA A 57 3.47 -2.40 -18.02
N GLU A 58 4.66 -2.94 -18.29
CA GLU A 58 4.90 -3.97 -19.30
C GLU A 58 4.71 -5.40 -18.76
N LEU A 59 4.46 -5.55 -17.46
CA LEU A 59 4.41 -6.84 -16.77
C LEU A 59 2.98 -7.30 -16.45
N ALA A 60 1.95 -6.65 -17.00
CA ALA A 60 0.54 -6.91 -16.67
C ALA A 60 0.13 -8.38 -16.77
N GLY A 61 0.68 -9.13 -17.75
CA GLY A 61 0.39 -10.55 -17.97
C GLY A 61 1.29 -11.54 -17.20
N ASN A 62 2.09 -11.08 -16.24
CA ASN A 62 2.94 -11.96 -15.42
C ASN A 62 2.39 -12.07 -14.00
N ASP A 63 1.68 -13.16 -13.73
CA ASP A 63 1.03 -13.41 -12.43
C ASP A 63 2.03 -13.47 -11.27
N GLU A 64 3.25 -13.98 -11.51
CA GLU A 64 4.28 -14.09 -10.46
C GLU A 64 4.69 -12.74 -9.90
N VAL A 65 4.76 -11.71 -10.75
CA VAL A 65 5.05 -10.33 -10.36
C VAL A 65 4.00 -9.83 -9.39
N TRP A 66 2.72 -9.99 -9.74
CA TRP A 66 1.60 -9.42 -9.00
C TRP A 66 1.24 -10.21 -7.75
N GLU A 67 1.48 -11.52 -7.73
CA GLU A 67 1.37 -12.36 -6.53
C GLU A 67 2.44 -12.01 -5.50
N LEU A 68 3.66 -11.68 -5.93
CA LEU A 68 4.70 -11.20 -5.02
C LEU A 68 4.40 -9.78 -4.52
N GLU A 69 4.01 -8.89 -5.42
CA GLU A 69 3.66 -7.50 -5.09
C GLU A 69 2.49 -7.44 -4.11
N GLY A 70 1.43 -8.22 -4.37
CA GLY A 70 0.26 -8.29 -3.51
C GLY A 70 0.55 -8.90 -2.14
N ASP A 71 1.55 -9.78 -2.02
CA ASP A 71 2.01 -10.29 -0.73
C ASP A 71 2.55 -9.17 0.15
N TYR A 72 3.47 -8.36 -0.37
CA TYR A 72 4.07 -7.24 0.36
C TYR A 72 3.05 -6.17 0.72
N LEU A 73 2.19 -5.78 -0.23
CA LEU A 73 1.12 -4.82 0.03
C LEU A 73 0.05 -5.37 0.98
N GLY A 74 -0.22 -6.68 0.96
CA GLY A 74 -1.08 -7.35 1.92
C GLY A 74 -0.52 -7.31 3.35
N GLN A 75 0.79 -7.55 3.51
CA GLN A 75 1.48 -7.37 4.80
C GLN A 75 1.36 -5.91 5.29
N MET A 76 1.58 -4.94 4.41
CA MET A 76 1.40 -3.52 4.73
C MET A 76 -0.03 -3.25 5.22
N CYS A 77 -1.04 -3.66 4.47
CA CYS A 77 -2.43 -3.41 4.83
C CYS A 77 -2.80 -4.06 6.17
N ALA A 78 -2.38 -5.31 6.41
CA ALA A 78 -2.61 -5.99 7.70
C ALA A 78 -1.94 -5.23 8.85
N ASN A 79 -0.70 -4.77 8.68
CA ASN A 79 -0.01 -3.95 9.67
C ASN A 79 -0.75 -2.64 9.94
N LEU A 80 -1.24 -1.94 8.91
CA LEU A 80 -2.02 -0.71 9.07
C LEU A 80 -3.33 -0.96 9.82
N VAL A 81 -4.01 -2.08 9.55
CA VAL A 81 -5.23 -2.50 10.29
C VAL A 81 -4.91 -2.70 11.78
N LEU A 82 -3.85 -3.44 12.09
CA LEU A 82 -3.46 -3.78 13.46
C LEU A 82 -2.97 -2.56 14.26
N MET A 83 -2.30 -1.60 13.62
CA MET A 83 -1.72 -0.44 14.30
C MET A 83 -2.67 0.75 14.39
N TYR A 84 -3.49 0.98 13.36
CA TYR A 84 -4.27 2.21 13.24
C TYR A 84 -5.79 1.98 13.13
N SER A 85 -6.22 0.74 12.90
CA SER A 85 -7.63 0.38 12.69
C SER A 85 -8.39 1.39 11.82
N PRO A 86 -7.90 1.69 10.60
CA PRO A 86 -8.53 2.68 9.75
C PRO A 86 -9.90 2.17 9.30
N ARG A 87 -10.84 3.09 9.01
CA ARG A 87 -12.14 2.75 8.41
C ARG A 87 -12.09 2.55 6.89
N ARG A 88 -10.96 2.89 6.25
CA ARG A 88 -10.71 2.73 4.82
C ARG A 88 -9.22 2.84 4.55
N ILE A 89 -8.72 2.03 3.62
CA ILE A 89 -7.38 2.11 3.05
C ILE A 89 -7.53 2.44 1.56
N VAL A 90 -6.90 3.52 1.12
CA VAL A 90 -6.94 3.96 -0.28
C VAL A 90 -5.56 3.73 -0.89
N LEU A 91 -5.49 2.87 -1.90
CA LEU A 91 -4.24 2.51 -2.58
C LEU A 91 -4.17 3.21 -3.94
N GLY A 92 -3.13 4.02 -4.14
CA GLY A 92 -2.87 4.75 -5.37
C GLY A 92 -1.43 4.62 -5.85
N GLY A 93 -1.04 5.44 -6.82
CA GLY A 93 0.28 5.39 -7.45
C GLY A 93 0.32 4.47 -8.67
N GLY A 94 1.37 4.61 -9.49
CA GLY A 94 1.43 3.98 -10.82
C GLY A 94 1.39 2.44 -10.81
N VAL A 95 1.90 1.79 -9.75
CA VAL A 95 1.83 0.33 -9.60
C VAL A 95 0.37 -0.13 -9.46
N MET A 96 -0.44 0.61 -8.69
CA MET A 96 -1.86 0.31 -8.48
C MET A 96 -2.75 0.55 -9.73
N HIS A 97 -2.18 1.01 -10.86
CA HIS A 97 -2.90 0.98 -12.14
C HIS A 97 -3.14 -0.45 -12.63
N GLN A 98 -2.38 -1.42 -12.12
CA GLN A 98 -2.58 -2.86 -12.34
C GLN A 98 -3.73 -3.35 -11.46
N LYS A 99 -4.95 -3.28 -12.02
CA LYS A 99 -6.19 -3.48 -11.24
C LYS A 99 -6.33 -4.86 -10.60
N GLN A 100 -5.69 -5.89 -11.17
CA GLN A 100 -5.63 -7.23 -10.59
C GLN A 100 -5.05 -7.24 -9.17
N LEU A 101 -4.21 -6.25 -8.85
CA LEU A 101 -3.54 -6.16 -7.57
C LEU A 101 -4.49 -5.90 -6.40
N PHE A 102 -5.64 -5.25 -6.64
CA PHE A 102 -6.60 -4.99 -5.56
C PHE A 102 -7.13 -6.29 -4.94
N ASP A 103 -7.53 -7.26 -5.77
CA ASP A 103 -8.09 -8.52 -5.28
C ASP A 103 -7.03 -9.36 -4.56
N ILE A 104 -5.80 -9.37 -5.09
CA ILE A 104 -4.66 -10.04 -4.46
C ILE A 104 -4.37 -9.41 -3.09
N VAL A 105 -4.28 -8.08 -3.01
CA VAL A 105 -3.99 -7.37 -1.76
C VAL A 105 -5.08 -7.60 -0.72
N ARG A 106 -6.36 -7.54 -1.11
CA ARG A 106 -7.50 -7.82 -0.20
C ARG A 106 -7.39 -9.23 0.37
N LYS A 107 -7.17 -10.22 -0.48
CA LYS A 107 -6.99 -11.63 -0.07
C LYS A 107 -5.79 -11.77 0.88
N LYS A 108 -4.62 -11.24 0.50
CA LYS A 108 -3.39 -11.32 1.30
C LYS A 108 -3.54 -10.60 2.64
N THR A 109 -4.25 -9.47 2.68
CA THR A 109 -4.56 -8.76 3.93
C THR A 109 -5.34 -9.65 4.89
N LEU A 110 -6.40 -10.31 4.42
CA LEU A 110 -7.19 -11.23 5.25
C LEU A 110 -6.38 -12.44 5.71
N GLU A 111 -5.54 -13.01 4.84
CA GLU A 111 -4.60 -14.10 5.19
C GLU A 111 -3.68 -13.66 6.35
N TYR A 112 -3.08 -12.47 6.26
CA TYR A 112 -2.17 -11.95 7.29
C TYR A 112 -2.89 -11.50 8.58
N LEU A 113 -4.17 -11.13 8.51
CA LEU A 113 -4.98 -10.88 9.71
C LEU A 113 -5.41 -12.16 10.42
N GLY A 114 -5.39 -13.31 9.73
CA GLY A 114 -5.62 -14.63 10.32
C GLY A 114 -6.98 -14.79 11.04
N GLY A 115 -7.97 -13.96 10.69
CA GLY A 115 -9.27 -13.93 11.36
C GLY A 115 -9.28 -13.33 12.77
N TYR A 116 -8.19 -12.71 13.21
CA TYR A 116 -8.08 -12.12 14.55
C TYR A 116 -8.97 -10.88 14.73
N ILE A 117 -9.01 -10.02 13.71
CA ILE A 117 -9.85 -8.82 13.71
C ILE A 117 -11.20 -9.16 13.06
N GLN A 118 -12.28 -8.84 13.77
CA GLN A 118 -13.65 -8.96 13.28
C GLN A 118 -14.31 -7.59 13.32
N ALA A 119 -14.57 -7.01 12.15
CA ALA A 119 -15.18 -5.70 12.00
C ALA A 119 -16.02 -5.66 10.71
N PRO A 120 -17.13 -4.90 10.67
CA PRO A 120 -17.98 -4.79 9.48
C PRO A 120 -17.21 -4.33 8.23
N GLU A 121 -16.19 -3.50 8.41
CA GLU A 121 -15.32 -3.05 7.32
C GLU A 121 -14.61 -4.22 6.61
N LEU A 122 -14.30 -5.32 7.29
CA LEU A 122 -13.64 -6.48 6.68
C LEU A 122 -14.61 -7.41 5.94
N GLU A 123 -15.92 -7.20 6.07
CA GLU A 123 -16.95 -7.95 5.32
C GLU A 123 -17.09 -7.42 3.89
N ASP A 124 -16.83 -6.13 3.66
CA ASP A 124 -16.79 -5.48 2.35
C ASP A 124 -15.39 -4.93 2.05
N MET A 125 -14.51 -5.85 1.64
CA MET A 125 -13.13 -5.52 1.29
C MET A 125 -13.00 -4.62 0.06
N ASP A 126 -14.01 -4.58 -0.82
CA ASP A 126 -14.02 -3.73 -2.01
C ASP A 126 -14.12 -2.25 -1.63
N SER A 127 -15.01 -1.94 -0.70
CA SER A 127 -15.18 -0.60 -0.13
C SER A 127 -14.09 -0.24 0.90
N TYR A 128 -13.48 -1.24 1.53
CA TYR A 128 -12.48 -1.04 2.56
C TYR A 128 -11.09 -0.76 2.01
N ILE A 129 -10.60 -1.60 1.10
CA ILE A 129 -9.33 -1.40 0.38
C ILE A 129 -9.68 -1.05 -1.07
N CYS A 130 -9.58 0.24 -1.41
CA CYS A 130 -10.13 0.76 -2.65
C CYS A 130 -9.17 1.69 -3.40
N ALA A 131 -9.48 1.95 -4.68
CA ALA A 131 -8.80 2.95 -5.48
C ALA A 131 -9.15 4.39 -5.02
N PRO A 132 -8.31 5.39 -5.31
CA PRO A 132 -8.65 6.79 -5.05
C PRO A 132 -9.85 7.25 -5.88
N GLY A 133 -10.80 7.94 -5.24
CA GLY A 133 -12.00 8.47 -5.90
C GLY A 133 -11.81 9.76 -6.69
N CYS A 134 -10.60 10.34 -6.70
CA CYS A 134 -10.30 11.64 -7.30
C CYS A 134 -9.68 11.54 -8.71
N GLY A 135 -9.75 10.38 -9.38
CA GLY A 135 -9.30 10.23 -10.76
C GLY A 135 -7.79 10.46 -11.00
N GLY A 136 -6.96 10.39 -9.95
CA GLY A 136 -5.52 10.71 -10.02
C GLY A 136 -5.18 12.08 -9.43
N ASP A 137 -6.16 12.96 -9.22
CA ASP A 137 -5.97 14.32 -8.74
C ASP A 137 -5.97 14.45 -7.22
N GLN A 138 -5.94 13.33 -6.47
CA GLN A 138 -5.99 13.36 -4.99
C GLN A 138 -4.89 14.22 -4.36
N GLY A 139 -3.71 14.31 -4.99
CA GLY A 139 -2.61 15.15 -4.50
C GLY A 139 -2.90 16.64 -4.67
N ILE A 140 -3.29 17.07 -5.88
CA ILE A 140 -3.55 18.48 -6.18
C ILE A 140 -4.82 18.98 -5.47
N LEU A 141 -5.88 18.17 -5.41
CA LEU A 141 -7.08 18.49 -4.65
C LEU A 141 -6.82 18.54 -3.15
N GLY A 142 -5.95 17.66 -2.64
CA GLY A 142 -5.50 17.72 -1.24
C GLY A 142 -4.76 19.01 -0.91
N ALA A 143 -3.88 19.49 -1.81
CA ALA A 143 -3.20 20.77 -1.65
C ALA A 143 -4.18 21.96 -1.65
N ALA A 144 -5.17 21.95 -2.56
CA ALA A 144 -6.22 22.96 -2.59
C ALA A 144 -7.05 22.97 -1.29
N GLU A 145 -7.37 21.80 -0.73
CA GLU A 145 -8.06 21.68 0.56
C GLU A 145 -7.21 22.20 1.72
N LEU A 146 -5.90 21.99 1.72
CA LEU A 146 -5.00 22.59 2.72
C LEU A 146 -5.02 24.12 2.64
N ALA A 147 -4.95 24.70 1.44
CA ALA A 147 -5.07 26.14 1.25
C ALA A 147 -6.43 26.68 1.73
N ARG A 148 -7.53 25.97 1.42
CA ARG A 148 -8.87 26.32 1.90
C ARG A 148 -8.94 26.32 3.43
N ARG A 149 -8.32 25.33 4.10
CA ARG A 149 -8.27 25.25 5.57
C ARG A 149 -7.42 26.33 6.21
N SER A 150 -6.36 26.81 5.55
CA SER A 150 -5.54 27.91 6.09
C SER A 150 -6.21 29.29 6.02
N LEU A 151 -7.29 29.41 5.24
CA LEU A 151 -8.06 30.65 5.09
C LEU A 151 -9.31 30.71 5.97
N ALA A 152 -9.67 29.61 6.64
CA ALA A 152 -10.85 29.49 7.50
C ALA A 152 -10.46 29.62 8.99
#